data_AF-A0A1L3GSK9-F1
#
_entry.id   AF-A0A1L3GSK9-F1
#
_cell.length_a   1.000
_cell.length_b   1.000
_cell.length_c   1.000
_cell.angle_alpha   90.00
_cell.angle_beta   90.00
_cell.angle_gamma   90.00
#
_symmetry.space_group_name_H-M   'P 1'
#
loop_
_entity.id
_entity.type
_entity.pdbx_description
1 polymer ?
#
loop_
_entity_poly.entity_id
_entity_poly.type
_entity_poly.pdbx_seq_one_letter_code
_entity_poly.pdbx_strand_id
1 'polypeptide(L)' 'MNSERFKHLRDYVGYDNERLAKMLNIDVAEVEEYCSGGKPIPDRMANELEAFADWSSEVGDTTVKRELAMKYLGKEGR' A
#
# COMPACT_ATOMS: atom_id res chain seq x y z
N MET A 1 -1.02 -6.99 -14.38
CA MET A 1 -0.44 -5.69 -13.94
C MET A 1 1.00 -5.57 -14.44
N ASN A 2 1.50 -4.36 -14.74
CA ASN A 2 2.90 -4.14 -15.16
C ASN A 2 3.80 -3.71 -13.99
N SER A 3 5.13 -3.78 -14.17
CA SER A 3 6.11 -3.50 -13.13
C SER A 3 6.09 -2.04 -12.65
N GLU A 4 5.76 -1.09 -13.54
CA GLU A 4 5.62 0.33 -13.20
C GLU A 4 4.46 0.55 -12.22
N ARG A 5 3.28 -0.01 -12.52
CA ARG A 5 2.11 0.07 -11.64
C ARG A 5 2.36 -0.63 -10.30
N PHE A 6 3.06 -1.75 -10.30
CA PHE A 6 3.44 -2.45 -9.06
C PHE A 6 4.35 -1.60 -8.17
N LYS A 7 5.40 -0.98 -8.76
CA LYS A 7 6.27 -0.05 -8.03
C LYS A 7 5.48 1.14 -7.48
N HIS A 8 4.59 1.70 -8.29
CA HIS A 8 3.74 2.81 -7.85
C HIS A 8 2.86 2.44 -6.66
N LEU A 9 2.21 1.28 -6.68
CA LEU A 9 1.37 0.82 -5.56
C LEU A 9 2.19 0.53 -4.30
N ARG A 10 3.37 -0.08 -4.44
CA ARG A 10 4.32 -0.28 -3.33
C ARG A 10 4.68 1.07 -2.68
N ASP A 11 5.04 2.06 -3.49
CA ASP A 11 5.44 3.38 -3.01
C ASP A 11 4.24 4.13 -2.40
N TYR A 12 3.05 3.97 -2.99
CA TYR A 12 1.80 4.54 -2.50
C TYR A 12 1.45 4.05 -1.09
N VAL A 13 1.62 2.75 -0.82
CA VAL A 13 1.41 2.19 0.53
C VAL A 13 2.60 2.42 1.47
N GLY A 14 3.69 3.02 0.97
CA GLY A 14 4.87 3.40 1.74
C GLY A 14 5.71 2.20 2.21
N TYR A 15 5.70 1.09 1.46
CA TYR A 15 6.42 -0.12 1.84
C TYR A 15 7.75 -0.23 1.07
N ASP A 16 8.78 -0.73 1.74
CA ASP A 16 9.98 -1.24 1.07
C ASP A 16 9.73 -2.67 0.55
N ASN A 17 10.70 -3.21 -0.20
CA ASN A 17 10.56 -4.56 -0.77
C ASN A 17 10.44 -5.64 0.32
N GLU A 18 11.07 -5.45 1.49
CA GLU A 18 11.00 -6.42 2.59
C GLU A 18 9.61 -6.49 3.22
N ARG A 19 8.98 -5.33 3.47
CA ARG A 19 7.62 -5.24 3.99
C ARG A 19 6.61 -5.74 2.97
N LEU A 20 6.82 -5.44 1.69
CA LEU A 20 5.97 -5.92 0.62
C LEU A 20 6.04 -7.46 0.50
N ALA A 21 7.24 -8.03 0.57
CA ALA A 21 7.45 -9.48 0.54
C ALA A 21 6.74 -10.19 1.70
N LYS A 22 6.82 -9.62 2.91
CA LYS A 22 6.09 -10.13 4.08
C LYS A 22 4.58 -10.05 3.91
N MET A 23 4.08 -8.94 3.37
CA MET A 23 2.64 -8.73 3.15
C MET A 23 2.07 -9.73 2.14
N LEU A 24 2.80 -9.95 1.05
CA LEU A 24 2.44 -10.88 -0.02
C LEU A 24 2.84 -12.33 0.27
N ASN A 25 3.51 -12.60 1.40
CA ASN A 25 4.03 -13.89 1.81
C ASN A 25 4.88 -14.59 0.72
N ILE A 26 5.84 -13.84 0.18
CA ILE A 26 6.80 -14.29 -0.84
C ILE A 26 8.23 -13.90 -0.47
N ASP A 27 9.21 -14.33 -1.27
CA ASP A 27 10.60 -13.91 -1.11
C ASP A 27 10.81 -12.45 -1.58
N VAL A 28 11.76 -11.75 -0.96
CA VAL A 28 12.18 -10.41 -1.37
C VAL A 28 12.74 -10.41 -2.79
N ALA A 29 13.46 -11.47 -3.17
CA ALA A 29 13.98 -11.61 -4.53
C ALA A 29 12.85 -11.65 -5.56
N GLU A 30 11.71 -12.27 -5.25
CA GLU A 30 10.55 -12.27 -6.14
C GLU A 30 9.95 -10.88 -6.30
N VAL A 31 9.89 -10.09 -5.20
CA VAL A 31 9.48 -8.68 -5.27
C VAL A 31 10.39 -7.88 -6.18
N GLU A 32 11.70 -8.09 -6.11
CA GLU A 32 12.69 -7.42 -6.96
C GLU A 32 12.53 -7.79 -8.44
N GLU A 33 12.28 -9.07 -8.74
CA GLU A 33 11.97 -9.53 -10.10
C GLU A 33 10.69 -8.90 -10.66
N TYR A 34 9.65 -8.73 -9.83
CA TYR A 34 8.42 -8.04 -10.21
C TYR A 34 8.64 -6.54 -10.44
N CYS A 35 9.41 -5.88 -9.58
CA CYS A 35 9.74 -4.45 -9.71
C CYS A 35 10.61 -4.15 -10.94
N SER A 36 11.52 -5.06 -11.30
CA SER A 36 12.39 -4.95 -12.46
C SER A 36 11.71 -5.35 -13.78
N GLY A 37 10.60 -6.10 -13.71
CA GLY A 37 9.92 -6.64 -14.88
C GLY A 37 10.60 -7.90 -15.45
N GLY A 38 11.52 -8.52 -14.68
CA GLY A 38 12.13 -9.80 -15.04
C GLY A 38 11.14 -10.97 -14.96
N LYS A 39 10.08 -10.83 -14.16
CA LYS A 39 9.03 -11.83 -13.99
C LYS A 39 7.64 -11.21 -14.15
N PRO A 40 6.70 -11.89 -14.83
CA PRO A 40 5.31 -11.44 -14.87
C PRO A 40 4.69 -11.54 -13.47
N ILE A 41 3.91 -10.52 -13.11
CA ILE A 41 3.25 -10.44 -11.81
C ILE A 41 1.97 -11.28 -11.87
N PRO A 42 1.79 -12.28 -10.98
CA PRO A 42 0.57 -13.08 -10.93
C PRO A 42 -0.65 -12.21 -10.64
N ASP A 43 -1.77 -12.47 -11.33
CA ASP A 43 -3.00 -11.67 -11.18
C ASP A 43 -3.52 -11.67 -9.73
N ARG A 44 -3.35 -12.78 -9.02
CA ARG A 44 -3.69 -12.85 -7.60
C ARG A 44 -2.94 -11.80 -6.77
N MET A 45 -1.63 -11.69 -6.95
CA MET A 45 -0.81 -10.72 -6.21
C MET A 45 -1.12 -9.29 -6.64
N ALA A 46 -1.43 -9.10 -7.93
CA ALA A 46 -1.90 -7.81 -8.42
C ALA A 46 -3.16 -7.36 -7.70
N ASN A 47 -4.15 -8.25 -7.62
CA ASN A 47 -5.42 -7.96 -6.96
C ASN A 47 -5.25 -7.73 -5.46
N GLU A 48 -4.41 -8.53 -4.78
CA GLU A 48 -4.13 -8.37 -3.35
C GLU A 48 -3.46 -7.02 -3.05
N LEU A 49 -2.47 -6.61 -3.86
CA LEU A 49 -1.81 -5.32 -3.68
C LEU A 49 -2.74 -4.13 -3.99
N GLU A 50 -3.55 -4.24 -5.05
CA GLU A 50 -4.53 -3.20 -5.39
C GLU A 50 -5.59 -3.05 -4.29
N ALA A 51 -6.14 -4.15 -3.79
CA ALA A 51 -7.11 -4.12 -2.68
C ALA A 51 -6.49 -3.53 -1.41
N PHE A 52 -5.23 -3.85 -1.12
CA PHE A 52 -4.53 -3.27 0.04
C PHE A 52 -4.26 -1.78 -0.12
N ALA A 53 -3.89 -1.33 -1.33
CA ALA A 53 -3.71 0.10 -1.62
C ALA A 53 -5.03 0.87 -1.50
N ASP A 54 -6.12 0.31 -2.02
CA ASP A 54 -7.46 0.90 -1.92
C ASP A 54 -7.89 1.03 -0.44
N TRP A 55 -7.75 -0.04 0.34
CA TRP A 55 -7.99 0.00 1.78
C TRP A 55 -7.10 1.02 2.51
N SER A 56 -5.81 1.11 2.14
CA SER A 56 -4.88 2.08 2.73
C SER A 56 -5.30 3.52 2.43
N SER A 57 -5.86 3.79 1.25
CA SER A 57 -6.46 5.08 0.88
C SER A 57 -7.65 5.42 1.78
N GLU A 58 -8.59 4.48 1.95
CA GLU A 58 -9.79 4.67 2.77
C GLU A 58 -9.46 4.90 4.24
N VAL A 59 -8.50 4.14 4.78
CA VAL A 59 -8.04 4.28 6.16
C VAL A 59 -7.22 5.55 6.34
N GLY A 60 -6.41 5.94 5.34
CA GLY A 60 -5.68 7.20 5.34
C GLY A 60 -6.64 8.39 5.39
N ASP A 61 -7.66 8.40 4.56
CA ASP A 61 -8.70 9.44 4.56
C ASP A 61 -9.47 9.46 5.89
N THR A 62 -9.81 8.29 6.44
CA THR A 62 -10.50 8.20 7.73
C THR A 62 -9.62 8.68 8.90
N THR A 63 -8.33 8.36 8.88
CA THR A 63 -7.35 8.79 9.90
C THR A 63 -7.12 10.29 9.82
N VAL A 64 -6.92 10.83 8.62
CA VAL A 64 -6.78 12.27 8.38
C VAL A 64 -8.06 13.02 8.77
N LYS A 65 -9.24 12.51 8.40
CA LYS A 65 -10.53 13.07 8.84
C LYS A 65 -10.69 13.04 10.36
N ARG A 66 -10.26 11.96 11.03
CA ARG A 66 -10.29 11.86 12.51
C ARG A 66 -9.32 12.83 13.18
N GLU A 67 -8.10 12.96 12.66
CA GLU A 67 -7.12 13.93 13.17
C GLU A 67 -7.58 15.37 12.96
N LEU A 68 -8.15 15.69 11.79
CA LEU A 68 -8.78 16.98 11.53
C LEU A 68 -9.99 17.21 12.45
N ALA A 69 -10.85 16.22 12.66
CA ALA A 69 -11.95 16.32 13.61
C ALA A 69 -11.44 16.55 15.04
N MET A 70 -10.40 15.87 15.51
CA MET A 70 -9.80 16.14 16.82
C MET A 70 -9.21 17.55 16.91
N LYS A 71 -8.53 18.02 15.86
CA LYS A 71 -7.89 19.34 15.82
C LYS A 71 -8.89 20.49 15.79
N TYR A 72 -9.99 20.34 15.04
CA TYR A 72 -10.95 21.42 14.78
C TYR A 72 -12.26 21.29 15.57
N LEU A 73 -12.69 20.07 15.90
CA LEU A 73 -13.92 19.79 16.67
C LEU A 73 -13.63 19.35 18.12
N GLY A 74 -12.39 18.94 18.45
CA GLY A 74 -11.97 18.63 19.82
C GLY A 74 -11.77 19.84 20.74
N LYS A 75 -12.24 21.03 20.34
CA LYS A 75 -12.26 22.25 21.16
C LYS A 75 -13.68 22.59 21.61
N GLU A 76 -14.33 21.71 22.37
CA GLU A 76 -15.34 22.13 23.35
C GLU A 76 -15.24 21.22 24.58
N GLY A 77 -14.74 21.79 25.68
CA GLY A 77 -14.61 21.07 26.94
C GLY A 77 -13.43 21.52 27.80
N ARG A 78 -13.24 22.82 27.99
CA ARG A 78 -12.50 23.33 29.15
C ARG A 78 -13.19 24.55 29.71
#